data_AF-A0A940M5W6-F1
#
_entry.id   AF-A0A940M5W6-F1
#
_cell.length_a   1.000
_cell.length_b   1.000
_cell.length_c   1.000
_cell.angle_alpha   90.00
_cell.angle_beta   90.00
_cell.angle_gamma   90.00
#
_symmetry.space_group_name_H-M   'P 1'
#
loop_
_entity.id
_entity.type
_entity.pdbx_description
1 polymer ?
#
loop_
_entity_poly.entity_id
_entity_poly.type
_entity_poly.pdbx_seq_one_letter_code
_entity_poly.pdbx_strand_id
1 'polypeptide(L)' 'PYAGDSTAGSRAAMSEAAAGYYWLDDVYDDSYAHAQLGGVWAFKAPFELRLTAHDTDSAARRLFPGLAGSRVEAALQASF' A
#
# COMPACT_ATOMS: atom_id res chain seq x y z
N PRO A 1 18.40 36.80 16.27
CA PRO A 1 16.98 36.49 15.97
C PRO A 1 16.91 35.45 14.83
N TYR A 2 16.85 34.17 15.21
CA TYR A 2 16.62 33.10 14.23
C TYR A 2 15.21 33.26 13.67
N ALA A 3 15.11 33.46 12.36
CA ALA A 3 13.85 33.38 11.66
C ALA A 3 13.30 31.96 11.85
N GLY A 4 12.16 31.85 12.53
CA GLY A 4 11.45 30.59 12.65
C GLY A 4 11.02 30.14 11.26
N ASP A 5 11.46 28.95 10.87
CA ASP A 5 11.00 28.28 9.68
C ASP A 5 9.49 28.02 9.80
N SER A 6 8.71 28.65 8.92
CA SER A 6 7.26 28.62 8.87
C SER A 6 6.71 27.37 8.17
N THR A 7 7.46 26.26 8.13
CA THR A 7 7.00 24.97 7.57
C THR A 7 6.13 24.15 8.54
N ALA A 8 5.63 24.77 9.61
CA ALA A 8 4.49 24.25 10.35
C ALA A 8 3.21 24.31 9.49
N GLY A 9 3.04 23.38 8.54
CA GLY A 9 1.77 23.29 7.81
C GLY A 9 1.68 22.42 6.56
N SER A 10 2.75 21.84 6.03
CA SER A 10 2.60 20.94 4.88
C SER A 10 2.09 19.57 5.36
N ARG A 11 0.77 19.36 5.25
CA ARG A 11 0.19 18.01 5.24
C ARG A 11 0.72 17.30 4.00
N ALA A 12 1.85 16.63 4.11
CA ALA A 12 2.42 15.85 3.01
C ALA A 12 1.57 14.60 2.80
N ALA A 13 1.15 14.40 1.55
CA ALA A 13 0.48 13.19 1.10
C ALA A 13 1.30 12.57 -0.02
N MET A 14 1.73 11.33 0.16
CA MET A 14 2.47 10.55 -0.83
C MET A 14 1.59 9.39 -1.26
N SER A 15 1.48 9.16 -2.57
CA SER A 15 0.74 8.02 -3.13
C SER A 15 1.72 6.97 -3.65
N GLU A 16 1.34 5.70 -3.53
CA GLU A 16 2.10 4.55 -3.99
C GLU A 16 1.20 3.63 -4.82
N ALA A 17 1.73 3.05 -5.89
CA ALA A 17 1.01 2.09 -6.72
C ALA A 17 1.96 1.03 -7.23
N ALA A 18 1.50 -0.21 -7.28
CA ALA A 18 2.21 -1.34 -7.86
C ALA A 18 1.23 -2.30 -8.51
N ALA A 19 1.65 -2.94 -9.60
CA ALA A 19 0.93 -4.04 -10.21
C ALA A 19 1.93 -5.09 -10.68
N GLY A 20 1.54 -6.35 -10.62
CA GLY A 20 2.36 -7.47 -11.03
C GLY A 20 1.50 -8.58 -11.65
N TYR A 21 2.13 -9.33 -12.55
CA TYR A 21 1.57 -10.55 -13.12
C TYR A 21 2.55 -11.69 -12.84
N TYR A 22 2.02 -12.83 -12.42
CA TYR A 22 2.79 -14.00 -12.04
C TYR A 22 2.44 -15.14 -12.99
N TRP A 23 3.42 -15.53 -13.81
CA TRP A 23 3.34 -16.70 -14.68
C TRP A 23 3.62 -17.95 -13.83
N LEU A 24 2.58 -18.74 -13.63
CA LEU A 24 2.61 -19.96 -12.83
C LEU A 24 2.01 -21.15 -13.57
N ASP A 25 1.73 -20.98 -14.87
CA ASP A 25 1.08 -21.97 -15.71
C ASP A 25 1.85 -23.30 -15.76
N ASP A 26 3.18 -23.28 -15.75
CA ASP A 26 4.00 -24.49 -15.73
C ASP A 26 3.94 -25.30 -14.41
N VAL A 27 3.47 -24.69 -13.30
CA VAL A 27 3.49 -25.31 -11.95
C VAL A 27 2.09 -25.49 -11.38
N TYR A 28 1.18 -24.58 -11.71
CA TYR A 28 -0.16 -24.47 -11.12
C TYR A 28 -1.28 -24.39 -12.20
N ASP A 29 -0.97 -24.60 -13.48
CA ASP A 29 -1.90 -24.56 -14.62
C ASP A 29 -2.70 -23.24 -14.77
N ASP A 30 -2.32 -22.19 -14.04
CA ASP A 30 -2.96 -20.88 -14.07
C ASP A 30 -1.93 -19.79 -13.74
N SER A 31 -2.25 -18.55 -14.07
CA SER A 31 -1.42 -17.37 -13.79
C SER A 31 -2.30 -16.28 -13.20
N TYR A 32 -1.73 -15.37 -12.42
CA TYR A 32 -2.54 -14.38 -11.73
C TYR A 32 -1.93 -12.98 -11.67
N ALA A 33 -2.81 -11.98 -11.63
CA ALA A 33 -2.48 -10.58 -11.40
C ALA A 33 -2.65 -10.18 -9.93
N HIS A 34 -1.76 -9.30 -9.46
CA HIS A 34 -1.83 -8.62 -8.16
C HIS A 34 -1.69 -7.11 -8.37
N ALA A 35 -2.53 -6.33 -7.69
CA ALA A 35 -2.45 -4.88 -7.68
C ALA A 35 -2.44 -4.36 -6.25
N GLN A 36 -1.69 -3.28 -6.02
CA GLN A 36 -1.63 -2.58 -4.75
C GLN A 36 -1.65 -1.07 -4.98
N LEU A 37 -2.42 -0.38 -4.16
CA LEU A 37 -2.45 1.07 -4.06
C LEU A 37 -2.23 1.46 -2.60
N GLY A 38 -1.55 2.58 -2.37
CA GLY A 38 -1.27 3.06 -1.03
C GLY A 38 -1.15 4.57 -0.96
N GLY A 39 -1.26 5.07 0.26
CA GLY A 39 -1.05 6.46 0.57
C GLY A 39 -0.46 6.63 1.97
N VAL A 40 0.44 7.59 2.11
CA VAL A 40 0.97 8.06 3.38
C VAL A 40 0.53 9.49 3.59
N TRP A 41 0.01 9.80 4.78
CA TRP A 41 -0.44 11.12 5.16
C TRP A 41 0.19 11.56 6.49
N ALA A 42 1.06 12.57 6.42
CA ALA A 42 1.60 13.26 7.59
C ALA A 42 0.59 14.30 8.10
N PHE A 43 -0.19 13.92 9.11
CA PHE A 43 -1.31 14.74 9.59
C PHE A 43 -0.94 15.63 10.79
N LYS A 44 0.06 15.23 11.58
CA LYS A 44 0.60 15.99 12.72
C LYS A 44 1.98 15.45 13.05
N ALA A 45 3.05 16.23 12.89
CA ALA A 45 4.39 15.78 13.25
C ALA A 45 4.47 15.27 14.71
N PRO A 46 5.15 14.14 14.98
CA PRO A 46 5.86 13.24 14.05
C PRO A 46 4.99 12.13 13.42
N PHE A 47 3.67 12.20 13.54
CA PHE A 47 2.74 11.14 13.20
C PHE A 47 2.31 11.12 11.74
N GLU A 48 2.23 9.89 11.22
CA GLU A 48 1.76 9.58 9.87
C GLU A 48 0.75 8.43 9.89
N LEU A 49 -0.21 8.49 8.95
CA LEU A 49 -1.12 7.39 8.63
C LEU A 49 -0.69 6.78 7.29
N ARG A 50 -0.49 5.47 7.25
CA ARG A 50 -0.29 4.70 6.01
C ARG A 50 -1.51 3.81 5.77
N LEU A 51 -2.12 3.96 4.61
CA LEU A 51 -3.21 3.11 4.12
C LEU A 51 -2.71 2.37 2.89
N THR A 52 -2.91 1.06 2.84
CA THR A 52 -2.63 0.23 1.67
C THR A 52 -3.85 -0.63 1.38
N ALA A 53 -4.19 -0.74 0.10
CA ALA A 53 -5.20 -1.65 -0.41
C ALA A 53 -4.51 -2.52 -1.46
N HIS A 54 -4.72 -3.83 -1.38
CA HIS A 54 -4.29 -4.75 -2.42
C HIS A 54 -5.42 -5.69 -2.81
N ASP A 55 -5.35 -6.18 -4.04
CA ASP A 55 -6.27 -7.18 -4.57
C ASP A 55 -5.55 -8.12 -5.52
N THR A 56 -6.09 -9.32 -5.62
CA THR A 56 -5.71 -10.32 -6.62
C THR A 56 -6.93 -10.76 -7.40
N ASP A 57 -6.71 -11.15 -8.65
CA ASP A 57 -7.79 -11.63 -9.51
C ASP A 57 -8.40 -12.98 -9.04
N SER A 58 -9.39 -13.45 -9.81
CA SER A 58 -10.06 -14.71 -9.52
C SER A 58 -9.16 -15.94 -9.62
N ALA A 59 -8.09 -15.90 -10.43
CA ALA A 59 -7.14 -17.00 -10.57
C ALA A 59 -6.34 -17.18 -9.28
N ALA A 60 -5.83 -16.09 -8.71
CA ALA A 60 -5.16 -16.13 -7.42
C ALA A 60 -6.05 -16.71 -6.31
N ARG A 61 -7.34 -16.38 -6.29
CA ARG A 61 -8.30 -16.89 -5.29
C ARG A 61 -8.54 -18.39 -5.42
N ARG A 62 -8.43 -18.94 -6.63
CA ARG A 62 -8.45 -20.39 -6.88
C ARG A 62 -7.15 -21.06 -6.45
N LEU A 63 -6.00 -20.45 -6.79
CA LEU A 63 -4.67 -20.98 -6.50
C LEU A 63 -4.31 -20.95 -5.02
N PHE A 64 -4.68 -19.89 -4.30
CA PHE A 64 -4.34 -19.68 -2.88
C PHE A 64 -5.59 -19.38 -2.02
N PRO A 65 -6.45 -20.39 -1.78
CA PRO A 65 -7.70 -20.20 -1.05
C PRO A 65 -7.46 -19.66 0.37
N GLY A 66 -8.18 -18.60 0.73
CA GLY A 66 -8.06 -17.95 2.05
C GLY A 66 -6.82 -17.06 2.23
N LEU A 67 -5.89 -17.06 1.27
CA LEU A 67 -4.68 -16.23 1.29
C LEU A 67 -4.70 -15.14 0.21
N ALA A 68 -5.44 -15.35 -0.87
CA ALA A 68 -5.63 -14.40 -1.96
C ALA A 68 -6.95 -13.61 -1.82
N GLY A 69 -7.00 -12.47 -2.52
CA GLY A 69 -8.15 -11.58 -2.60
C GLY A 69 -7.83 -10.17 -2.11
N SER A 70 -8.88 -9.45 -1.73
CA SER A 70 -8.77 -8.03 -1.38
C SER A 70 -8.46 -7.86 0.10
N ARG A 71 -7.52 -6.97 0.42
CA ARG A 71 -7.22 -6.58 1.79
C ARG A 71 -6.91 -5.09 1.85
N VAL A 72 -7.32 -4.47 2.95
CA VAL A 72 -6.95 -3.11 3.31
C VAL A 72 -6.22 -3.15 4.64
N GLU A 73 -5.10 -2.45 4.72
CA GLU A 73 -4.28 -2.33 5.91
C GLU A 73 -4.09 -0.84 6.25
N ALA A 74 -4.10 -0.53 7.54
CA ALA A 74 -3.88 0.80 8.05
C ALA A 74 -2.85 0.74 9.18
N ALA A 75 -1.87 1.64 9.13
CA ALA A 75 -0.83 1.76 10.13
C ALA A 75 -0.67 3.21 10.59
N LEU A 76 -0.59 3.41 11.90
CA LEU A 76 -0.20 4.68 12.52
C LEU A 76 1.25 4.56 12.98
N GLN A 77 2.09 5.50 12.57
CA GLN A 77 3.51 5.52 12.91
C GLN A 77 3.96 6.91 13.37
N ALA A 78 5.09 6.95 14.05
CA ALA A 78 5.83 8.18 14.35
C ALA A 78 7.21 8.11 13.67
N SER A 79 7.60 9.20 13.00
CA SER A 79 8.87 9.35 12.28
C SER A 79 9.80 10.24 13.10
N PHE A 80 10.99 9.76 13.47
CA PHE A 80 11.95 10.48 14.34
C PHE A 80 13.23 10.87 13.61
#